data_AF-A0A383CXC7-F1
#
_entry.id   AF-A0A383CXC7-F1
#
_cell.length_a   1.000
_cell.length_b   1.000
_cell.length_c   1.000
_cell.angle_alpha   90.00
_cell.angle_beta   90.00
_cell.angle_gamma   90.00
#
_symmetry.space_group_name_H-M   'P 1'
#
loop_
_entity.id
_entity.type
_entity.pdbx_description
1 polymer ?
#
loop_
_entity_poly.entity_id
_entity_poly.type
_entity_poly.pdbx_seq_one_letter_code
_entity_poly.pdbx_strand_id
1 'polypeptide(L)'
;AFCFITFFTIILFWWTSYPLRDLTYFPNENWNLFTFLLYLSVPFLFFMVSEVVVPQSEAHKEKEVNLKEYYYHNHRVILGLAWMLQVCLIGNLFVFFHGELYSLKVVGRFLMLAIMAPMVISKNKKIHEIGMGIFFAGFIYTIIKYHIFVAEY
;
A
#
# COMPACT_ATOMS: atom_id res chain seq x y z
N ALA A 1 2.14 14.06 -0.12
CA ALA A 1 1.09 13.02 0.10
C ALA A 1 1.66 11.61 0.01
N PHE A 2 2.24 11.18 -1.13
CA PHE A 2 2.66 9.79 -1.33
C PHE A 2 3.61 9.23 -0.25
N CYS A 3 4.70 9.92 0.09
CA CYS A 3 5.64 9.45 1.13
C CYS A 3 4.97 9.27 2.52
N PHE A 4 4.05 10.17 2.87
CA PHE A 4 3.28 10.09 4.12
C PHE A 4 2.38 8.84 4.14
N ILE A 5 1.67 8.59 3.03
CA ILE A 5 0.83 7.39 2.88
C ILE A 5 1.71 6.13 2.99
N THR A 6 2.83 6.07 2.28
CA THR A 6 3.75 4.93 2.32
C THR A 6 4.25 4.66 3.73
N PHE A 7 4.73 5.70 4.44
CA PHE A 7 5.22 5.58 5.80
C PHE A 7 4.16 5.02 6.77
N PHE A 8 2.98 5.61 6.80
CA PHE A 8 1.90 5.13 7.67
C PHE A 8 1.43 3.73 7.28
N THR A 9 1.36 3.40 5.99
CA THR A 9 0.96 2.06 5.54
C THR A 9 1.97 1.00 6.00
N ILE A 10 3.28 1.31 6.04
CA ILE A 10 4.31 0.43 6.62
C ILE A 10 4.03 0.19 8.11
N ILE A 11 3.78 1.24 8.89
CA ILE A 11 3.47 1.12 10.32
C ILE A 11 2.23 0.24 10.53
N LEU A 12 1.16 0.52 9.80
CA LEU A 12 -0.09 -0.23 9.91
C LEU A 12 0.07 -1.70 9.54
N PHE A 13 0.90 -2.00 8.55
CA PHE A 13 1.22 -3.38 8.17
C PHE A 13 1.91 -4.13 9.32
N TRP A 14 2.96 -3.53 9.92
CA TRP A 14 3.67 -4.16 11.02
C TRP A 14 2.80 -4.33 12.27
N TRP A 15 1.97 -3.34 12.57
CA TRP A 15 0.99 -3.42 13.65
C TRP A 15 0.02 -4.58 13.42
N THR A 16 -0.56 -4.68 12.22
CA THR A 16 -1.50 -5.75 11.87
C THR A 16 -0.82 -7.12 11.90
N SER A 17 0.46 -7.19 11.53
CA SER A 17 1.24 -8.44 11.51
C SER A 17 1.72 -8.91 12.88
N TYR A 18 1.64 -8.06 13.91
CA TYR A 18 2.16 -8.37 15.26
C TYR A 18 1.62 -9.69 15.85
N PRO A 19 0.31 -10.01 15.75
CA PRO A 19 -0.25 -11.26 16.29
C PRO A 19 0.29 -12.53 15.61
N LEU A 20 0.83 -12.45 14.40
CA LEU A 20 1.39 -13.61 13.68
C LEU A 20 2.64 -14.20 14.36
N ARG A 21 3.19 -13.48 15.35
CA ARG A 21 4.30 -13.97 16.18
C ARG A 21 3.82 -14.91 17.29
N ASP A 22 2.54 -14.93 17.59
CA ASP A 22 1.94 -15.80 18.59
C ASP A 22 1.53 -17.14 17.94
N LEU A 23 2.10 -18.23 18.46
CA LEU A 23 1.81 -19.59 17.98
C LEU A 23 0.36 -20.02 18.24
N THR A 24 -0.32 -19.38 19.21
CA THR A 24 -1.74 -19.61 19.47
C THR A 24 -2.63 -18.95 18.39
N TYR A 25 -2.16 -17.86 17.79
CA TYR A 25 -2.86 -17.15 16.73
C TYR A 25 -2.57 -17.76 15.35
N PHE A 26 -1.29 -18.00 15.04
CA PHE A 26 -0.88 -18.62 13.78
C PHE A 26 0.17 -19.72 14.01
N PRO A 27 -0.25 -20.99 14.13
CA PRO A 27 0.64 -22.13 14.37
C PRO A 27 1.70 -22.34 13.28
N ASN A 28 2.84 -22.92 13.67
CA ASN A 28 3.95 -23.24 12.76
C ASN A 28 3.54 -24.16 11.59
N GLU A 29 2.56 -25.04 11.80
CA GLU A 29 2.07 -25.97 10.78
C GLU A 29 1.36 -25.27 9.61
N ASN A 30 0.85 -24.05 9.83
CA ASN A 30 0.19 -23.24 8.79
C ASN A 30 1.21 -22.47 7.92
N TRP A 31 2.49 -22.42 8.34
CA TRP A 31 3.55 -21.85 7.52
C TRP A 31 3.99 -22.82 6.44
N ASN A 32 3.99 -22.34 5.20
CA ASN A 32 4.57 -23.03 4.06
C ASN A 32 5.31 -22.00 3.19
N LEU A 33 5.99 -22.47 2.14
CA LEU A 33 6.75 -21.57 1.26
C LEU A 33 5.88 -20.46 0.67
N PHE A 34 4.63 -20.75 0.31
CA PHE A 34 3.71 -19.78 -0.25
C PHE A 34 3.31 -18.70 0.76
N THR A 35 2.90 -19.09 1.97
CA THR A 35 2.50 -18.12 3.01
C THR A 35 3.68 -17.26 3.44
N PHE A 36 4.89 -17.85 3.50
CA PHE A 36 6.13 -17.11 3.75
C PHE A 36 6.41 -16.06 2.67
N LEU A 37 6.36 -16.44 1.39
CA LEU A 37 6.58 -15.51 0.28
C LEU A 37 5.50 -14.43 0.21
N LEU A 38 4.23 -14.78 0.48
CA LEU A 38 3.13 -13.82 0.52
C LEU A 38 3.33 -12.78 1.63
N TYR A 39 3.75 -13.21 2.82
CA TYR A 39 4.08 -12.30 3.92
C TYR A 39 5.24 -11.37 3.56
N LEU A 40 6.32 -11.91 2.98
CA LEU A 40 7.51 -11.15 2.61
C LEU A 40 7.30 -10.21 1.40
N SER A 41 6.34 -10.52 0.53
CA SER A 41 6.05 -9.70 -0.66
C SER A 41 5.67 -8.26 -0.30
N VAL A 42 5.03 -8.04 0.85
CA VAL A 42 4.58 -6.73 1.31
C VAL A 42 5.76 -5.80 1.68
N PRO A 43 6.66 -6.15 2.63
CA PRO A 43 7.82 -5.32 2.94
C PRO A 43 8.77 -5.16 1.73
N PHE A 44 8.89 -6.18 0.89
CA PHE A 44 9.65 -6.08 -0.36
C PHE A 44 9.07 -5.01 -1.30
N LEU A 45 7.75 -5.01 -1.53
CA LEU A 45 7.10 -4.01 -2.37
C LEU A 45 7.17 -2.60 -1.76
N PHE A 46 7.10 -2.47 -0.43
CA PHE A 46 7.32 -1.17 0.23
C PHE A 46 8.70 -0.60 -0.03
N PHE A 47 9.74 -1.44 0.03
CA PHE A 47 11.10 -1.03 -0.30
C PHE A 47 11.20 -0.58 -1.76
N MET A 48 10.68 -1.39 -2.70
CA MET A 48 10.69 -1.06 -4.13
C MET A 48 9.95 0.24 -4.45
N VAL A 49 8.79 0.46 -3.84
CA VAL A 49 8.04 1.72 -3.99
C VAL A 49 8.87 2.90 -3.48
N SER A 50 9.54 2.75 -2.34
CA SER A 50 10.32 3.83 -1.72
C SER A 50 11.54 4.22 -2.57
N GLU A 51 12.22 3.24 -3.16
CA GLU A 51 13.32 3.46 -4.09
C GLU A 51 12.86 4.15 -5.38
N VAL A 52 11.77 3.69 -6.00
CA VAL A 52 11.34 4.23 -7.31
C VAL A 52 10.78 5.65 -7.21
N VAL A 53 10.18 6.02 -6.08
CA VAL A 53 9.59 7.35 -5.88
C VAL A 53 10.66 8.45 -5.81
N VAL A 54 11.86 8.12 -5.34
CA VAL A 54 12.96 9.08 -5.22
C VAL A 54 13.81 9.01 -6.50
N PRO A 55 14.00 10.13 -7.21
CA PRO A 55 14.87 10.15 -8.38
C PRO A 55 16.33 9.86 -7.97
N GLN A 56 16.98 8.95 -8.70
CA GLN A 56 18.37 8.59 -8.44
C GLN A 56 19.33 9.72 -8.82
N SER A 57 20.30 9.99 -7.96
CA SER A 57 21.24 11.11 -8.09
C SER A 57 22.13 11.02 -9.33
N GLU A 58 22.50 9.80 -9.76
CA GLU A 58 23.36 9.54 -10.93
C GLU A 58 22.73 10.03 -12.24
N ALA A 59 21.40 10.00 -12.38
CA ALA A 59 20.70 10.43 -13.59
C ALA A 59 20.56 11.96 -13.73
N HIS A 60 20.88 12.72 -12.68
CA HIS A 60 20.55 14.15 -12.57
C HIS A 60 21.70 15.03 -12.05
N LYS A 61 22.96 14.56 -12.11
CA LYS A 61 24.14 15.32 -11.63
C LYS A 61 24.27 16.74 -12.20
N GLU A 62 23.69 17.03 -13.38
CA GLU A 62 23.81 18.33 -14.06
C GLU A 62 22.46 19.04 -14.35
N LYS A 63 21.32 18.52 -13.87
CA LYS A 63 19.99 19.09 -14.18
C LYS A 63 19.14 19.26 -12.93
N GLU A 64 18.41 20.38 -12.85
CA GLU A 64 17.37 20.57 -11.84
C GLU A 64 16.34 19.44 -11.92
N VAL A 65 16.11 18.76 -10.80
CA VAL A 65 15.18 17.63 -10.73
C VAL A 65 13.74 18.15 -10.65
N ASN A 66 13.02 18.10 -11.77
CA ASN A 66 11.59 18.38 -11.79
C ASN A 66 10.80 17.15 -11.31
N LEU A 67 10.43 17.14 -10.03
CA LEU A 67 9.69 16.03 -9.40
C LEU A 67 8.32 15.76 -10.05
N LYS A 68 7.67 16.80 -10.59
CA LYS A 68 6.38 16.64 -11.28
C LYS A 68 6.56 15.85 -12.57
N GLU A 69 7.56 16.22 -13.36
CA GLU A 69 7.85 15.54 -14.62
C GLU A 69 8.31 14.09 -14.37
N TYR A 70 9.17 13.90 -13.37
CA TYR A 70 9.58 12.57 -12.91
C TYR A 70 8.39 11.68 -12.55
N TYR A 71 7.43 12.20 -11.76
CA TYR A 71 6.22 11.46 -11.41
C TYR A 71 5.42 11.07 -12.66
N TYR A 72 5.12 12.00 -13.56
CA TYR A 72 4.31 11.70 -14.75
C TYR A 72 5.04 10.78 -15.74
N HIS A 73 6.37 10.81 -15.79
CA HIS A 73 7.14 9.85 -16.57
C HIS A 73 7.04 8.43 -15.98
N ASN A 74 7.18 8.31 -14.65
CA ASN A 74 7.27 7.03 -13.94
C ASN A 74 5.97 6.56 -13.28
N HIS A 75 4.84 7.26 -13.47
CA HIS A 75 3.58 7.00 -12.76
C HIS A 75 3.11 5.55 -12.87
N ARG A 76 3.32 4.90 -14.03
CA ARG A 76 2.93 3.50 -14.23
C ARG A 76 3.66 2.56 -13.27
N VAL A 77 4.95 2.79 -13.05
CA VAL A 77 5.76 1.97 -12.15
C VAL A 77 5.42 2.31 -10.70
N ILE A 78 5.38 3.61 -10.36
CA ILE A 78 5.07 4.07 -9.00
C ILE A 78 3.69 3.57 -8.54
N LEU A 79 2.66 3.84 -9.35
CA LEU A 79 1.28 3.46 -9.03
C LEU A 79 1.05 1.96 -9.22
N GLY A 80 1.73 1.32 -10.19
CA GLY A 80 1.63 -0.12 -10.41
C GLY A 80 2.20 -0.92 -9.23
N LEU A 81 3.36 -0.52 -8.70
CA LEU A 81 3.92 -1.11 -7.49
C LEU A 81 3.01 -0.88 -6.27
N ALA A 82 2.47 0.32 -6.11
CA ALA A 82 1.52 0.62 -5.04
C ALA A 82 0.20 -0.18 -5.19
N TRP A 83 -0.25 -0.44 -6.41
CA TRP A 83 -1.42 -1.27 -6.70
C TRP A 83 -1.14 -2.74 -6.38
N MET A 84 0.00 -3.28 -6.80
CA MET A 84 0.44 -4.64 -6.46
C MET A 84 0.59 -4.83 -4.94
N LEU A 85 1.13 -3.82 -4.25
CA LEU A 85 1.21 -3.80 -2.79
C LEU A 85 -0.17 -3.96 -2.15
N GLN A 86 -1.19 -3.25 -2.65
CA GLN A 86 -2.56 -3.39 -2.15
C GLN A 86 -3.12 -4.79 -2.40
N VAL A 87 -2.84 -5.41 -3.55
CA VAL A 87 -3.22 -6.81 -3.82
C VAL A 87 -2.56 -7.77 -2.83
N CYS A 88 -1.26 -7.63 -2.58
CA CYS A 88 -0.53 -8.43 -1.60
C CYS A 88 -1.07 -8.24 -0.18
N LEU A 89 -1.44 -7.02 0.21
CA LEU A 89 -2.05 -6.72 1.50
C LEU A 89 -3.44 -7.38 1.65
N ILE A 90 -4.25 -7.40 0.59
CA ILE A 90 -5.51 -8.13 0.58
C ILE A 90 -5.25 -9.63 0.71
N GLY A 91 -4.31 -10.18 -0.06
CA GLY A 91 -3.93 -11.60 0.04
C GLY A 91 -3.48 -11.98 1.45
N ASN A 92 -2.67 -11.15 2.09
CA ASN A 92 -2.27 -11.32 3.49
C ASN A 92 -3.48 -11.33 4.42
N LEU A 93 -4.43 -10.41 4.23
CA LEU A 93 -5.65 -10.36 5.03
C LEU A 93 -6.46 -11.67 4.89
N PHE A 94 -6.61 -12.19 3.68
CA PHE A 94 -7.35 -13.43 3.45
C PHE A 94 -6.67 -14.67 4.04
N VAL A 95 -5.34 -14.75 4.00
CA VAL A 95 -4.56 -15.92 4.41
C VAL A 95 -4.25 -15.93 5.90
N PHE A 96 -4.09 -14.76 6.52
CA PHE A 96 -3.64 -14.66 7.91
C PHE A 96 -4.73 -14.18 8.87
N PHE A 97 -5.78 -13.51 8.38
CA PHE A 97 -6.78 -12.82 9.21
C PHE A 97 -8.21 -13.27 8.91
N HIS A 98 -8.41 -14.58 8.68
CA HIS A 98 -9.63 -15.28 8.25
C HIS A 98 -10.97 -14.85 8.93
N GLY A 99 -10.96 -14.15 10.07
CA GLY A 99 -12.16 -13.68 10.78
C GLY A 99 -12.74 -12.32 10.33
N GLU A 100 -12.02 -11.51 9.53
CA GLU A 100 -12.47 -10.16 9.12
C GLU A 100 -12.87 -10.04 7.63
N LEU A 101 -13.19 -11.14 6.95
CA LEU A 101 -13.41 -11.15 5.48
C LEU A 101 -14.59 -10.27 5.00
N TYR A 102 -15.61 -10.09 5.84
CA TYR A 102 -16.73 -9.16 5.60
C TYR A 102 -16.58 -7.82 6.34
N SER A 103 -15.37 -7.49 6.80
CA SER A 103 -15.09 -6.21 7.43
C SER A 103 -15.03 -5.10 6.37
N LEU A 104 -15.52 -3.91 6.74
CA LEU A 104 -15.39 -2.68 5.95
C LEU A 104 -13.94 -2.40 5.50
N LYS A 105 -12.94 -2.94 6.22
CA LYS A 105 -11.52 -2.84 5.84
C LYS A 105 -11.24 -3.51 4.48
N VAL A 106 -11.83 -4.67 4.21
CA VAL A 106 -11.64 -5.43 2.97
C VAL A 106 -12.29 -4.69 1.80
N VAL A 107 -13.54 -4.28 1.98
CA VAL A 107 -14.29 -3.48 1.00
C VAL A 107 -13.56 -2.18 0.66
N GLY A 108 -13.01 -1.49 1.66
CA GLY A 108 -12.20 -0.28 1.47
C GLY A 108 -10.98 -0.52 0.58
N ARG A 109 -10.25 -1.63 0.77
CA ARG A 109 -9.08 -1.97 -0.05
C ARG A 109 -9.45 -2.30 -1.51
N PHE A 110 -10.54 -3.02 -1.74
CA PHE A 110 -11.03 -3.28 -3.10
C PHE A 110 -11.48 -2.00 -3.80
N LEU A 111 -12.17 -1.11 -3.09
CA LEU A 111 -12.58 0.19 -3.62
C LEU A 111 -11.37 1.07 -3.96
N MET A 112 -10.32 1.06 -3.11
CA MET A 112 -9.04 1.73 -3.42
C MET A 112 -8.37 1.14 -4.67
N LEU A 113 -8.32 -0.19 -4.83
CA LEU A 113 -7.77 -0.82 -6.04
C LEU A 113 -8.53 -0.39 -7.31
N ALA A 114 -9.86 -0.32 -7.23
CA ALA A 114 -10.70 0.11 -8.35
C ALA A 114 -10.45 1.57 -8.74
N ILE A 115 -10.26 2.46 -7.75
CA ILE A 115 -9.92 3.87 -7.99
C ILE A 115 -8.50 4.03 -8.52
N MET A 116 -7.55 3.20 -8.07
CA MET A 116 -6.16 3.24 -8.52
C MET A 116 -5.94 2.67 -9.92
N ALA A 117 -6.72 1.66 -10.33
CA ALA A 117 -6.60 1.04 -11.65
C ALA A 117 -6.57 2.03 -12.84
N PRO A 118 -7.50 3.00 -12.98
CA PRO A 118 -7.44 3.97 -14.06
C PRO A 118 -6.24 4.91 -14.00
N MET A 119 -5.71 5.20 -12.80
CA MET A 119 -4.50 6.02 -12.63
C MET A 119 -3.22 5.28 -13.04
N VAL A 120 -3.19 3.94 -12.95
CA VAL A 120 -2.06 3.13 -13.40
C VAL A 120 -1.97 3.11 -14.93
N ILE A 121 -3.12 3.10 -15.61
CA ILE A 121 -3.19 2.90 -17.07
C ILE A 121 -3.11 4.24 -17.83
N SER A 122 -3.87 5.23 -17.36
CA SER A 122 -4.02 6.53 -18.01
C SER A 122 -2.90 7.49 -17.67
N LYS A 123 -2.52 8.36 -18.62
CA LYS A 123 -1.58 9.48 -18.39
C LYS A 123 -2.31 10.81 -18.11
N ASN A 124 -3.64 10.79 -18.02
CA ASN A 124 -4.44 12.00 -17.96
C ASN A 124 -4.28 12.70 -16.59
N LYS A 125 -3.70 13.90 -16.60
CA LYS A 125 -3.46 14.71 -15.39
C LYS A 125 -4.70 14.86 -14.51
N LYS A 126 -5.88 15.07 -15.09
CA LYS A 126 -7.14 15.22 -14.34
C LYS A 126 -7.50 13.94 -13.56
N ILE A 127 -7.27 12.77 -14.14
CA ILE A 127 -7.53 11.47 -13.49
C ILE A 127 -6.58 11.29 -12.30
N HIS A 128 -5.31 11.66 -12.45
CA HIS A 128 -4.32 11.59 -11.37
C HIS A 128 -4.64 12.56 -10.23
N GLU A 129 -5.00 13.80 -10.55
CA GLU A 129 -5.33 14.82 -9.54
C GLU A 129 -6.58 14.44 -8.74
N ILE A 130 -7.67 14.06 -9.42
CA ILE A 130 -8.92 13.63 -8.77
C ILE A 130 -8.69 12.33 -7.99
N GLY A 131 -8.07 11.33 -8.63
CA GLY A 131 -7.88 10.01 -8.03
C GLY A 131 -6.95 10.04 -6.82
N MET A 132 -5.86 10.81 -6.86
CA MET A 132 -4.96 10.99 -5.72
C MET A 132 -5.65 11.75 -4.57
N GLY A 133 -6.52 12.72 -4.88
CA GLY A 133 -7.33 13.42 -3.89
C GLY A 133 -8.28 12.49 -3.15
N ILE A 134 -9.04 11.67 -3.89
CA ILE A 134 -9.96 10.67 -3.31
C ILE A 134 -9.18 9.64 -2.49
N PHE A 135 -8.07 9.14 -3.03
CA PHE A 135 -7.21 8.17 -2.35
C PHE A 135 -6.68 8.71 -1.02
N PHE A 136 -6.18 9.95 -1.00
CA PHE A 136 -5.66 10.59 0.21
C PHE A 136 -6.76 10.82 1.26
N ALA A 137 -7.94 11.28 0.86
CA ALA A 137 -9.08 11.44 1.77
C ALA A 137 -9.53 10.09 2.37
N GLY A 138 -9.62 9.05 1.53
CA GLY A 138 -9.94 7.69 1.97
C GLY A 138 -8.90 7.12 2.94
N PHE A 139 -7.62 7.42 2.72
CA PHE A 139 -6.54 7.04 3.62
C PHE A 139 -6.68 7.69 5.00
N ILE A 140 -6.90 9.02 5.04
CA ILE A 140 -7.14 9.75 6.30
C ILE A 140 -8.35 9.18 7.04
N TYR A 141 -9.48 8.99 6.34
CA TYR A 141 -10.68 8.39 6.92
C TYR A 141 -10.39 7.02 7.57
N THR A 142 -9.60 6.20 6.90
CA THR A 142 -9.25 4.85 7.38
C THR A 142 -8.40 4.89 8.64
N ILE A 143 -7.41 5.79 8.71
CA ILE A 143 -6.61 6.00 9.93
C ILE A 143 -7.50 6.45 11.07
N ILE A 144 -8.28 7.53 10.85
CA ILE A 144 -9.13 8.12 11.88
C ILE A 144 -10.13 7.09 12.42
N LYS A 145 -10.88 6.44 11.53
CA LYS A 145 -11.93 5.52 11.94
C LYS A 145 -11.38 4.27 12.63
N TYR A 146 -10.41 3.59 12.01
CA TYR A 146 -10.01 2.25 12.45
C TYR A 146 -8.85 2.21 13.43
N HIS A 147 -8.08 3.28 13.54
CA HIS A 147 -6.87 3.29 14.37
C HIS A 147 -6.91 4.34 15.48
N ILE A 148 -7.76 5.38 15.36
CA ILE A 148 -7.98 6.36 16.44
C ILE A 148 -9.29 6.05 17.17
N PHE A 149 -10.43 6.08 16.47
CA PHE A 149 -11.75 5.96 17.14
C PHE A 149 -12.13 4.54 17.58
N VAL A 150 -11.69 3.50 16.88
CA VAL A 150 -11.95 2.11 17.29
C VAL A 150 -11.01 1.67 18.42
N ALA A 151 -9.91 2.39 18.68
CA ALA A 151 -9.02 2.10 19.81
C ALA A 151 -9.57 2.58 21.18
N GLU A 152 -10.70 3.31 21.19
CA GLU A 152 -11.36 3.81 22.40
C GLU A 152 -12.49 2.90 22.93
N TYR A 153 -12.70 1.72 22.33
CA TYR A 153 -13.65 0.69 22.80
C TYR A 153 -12.95 -0.65 23.00
#